data_AF-A0A8F5GT20-F1
#
_entry.id   AF-A0A8F5GT20-F1
#
_cell.length_a   1.000
_cell.length_b   1.000
_cell.length_c   1.000
_cell.angle_alpha   90.00
_cell.angle_beta   90.00
_cell.angle_gamma   90.00
#
_symmetry.space_group_name_H-M   'P 1'
#
loop_
_entity.id
_entity.type
_entity.pdbx_description
1 polymer ?
#
loop_
_entity_poly.entity_id
_entity_poly.type
_entity_poly.pdbx_seq_one_letter_code
_entity_poly.pdbx_strand_id
1 'polypeptide(L)'
;MKLKDDDHIYVLGRDNKPNYKCVNCDNPAEYICYECLGEMGELTDAVYCRECLMKHDHADDDAGFIPNSPRAGVCGYTGDEKMEKLKIWPIESNKSLRISKP
;
A
#
# COMPACT_ATOMS: atom_id res chain seq x y z
N MET A 1 17.66 0.85 19.49
CA MET A 1 18.29 2.11 19.03
C MET A 1 17.23 3.19 19.14
N LYS A 2 17.32 4.08 20.13
CA LYS A 2 16.53 5.32 20.09
C LYS A 2 17.28 6.25 19.14
N LEU A 3 16.62 6.70 18.08
CA LEU A 3 17.08 7.91 17.38
C LEU A 3 17.15 8.98 18.48
N LYS A 4 18.33 9.60 18.65
CA LYS A 4 18.53 10.67 19.65
C LYS A 4 17.41 11.69 19.45
N ASP A 5 16.83 12.14 20.57
CA ASP A 5 15.75 13.13 20.62
C ASP A 5 16.11 14.34 19.74
N ASP A 6 15.61 14.30 18.51
CA ASP A 6 15.68 15.36 17.52
C ASP A 6 14.19 15.67 17.28
N ASP A 7 13.74 16.86 17.65
CA ASP A 7 12.32 17.29 17.60
C ASP A 7 11.76 17.38 16.16
N HIS A 8 12.42 16.73 15.19
CA HIS A 8 12.16 16.78 13.77
C HIS A 8 11.52 15.49 13.27
N ILE A 9 10.35 15.63 12.64
CA ILE A 9 9.68 14.56 11.91
C ILE A 9 10.15 14.61 10.45
N TYR A 10 10.77 13.53 9.97
CA TYR A 10 11.21 13.40 8.57
C TYR A 10 10.22 12.53 7.78
N VAL A 11 9.67 13.08 6.70
CA VAL A 11 8.87 12.32 5.73
C VAL A 11 9.84 11.59 4.79
N LEU A 12 9.90 10.25 4.90
CA LEU A 12 10.84 9.42 4.12
C LEU A 12 10.30 9.06 2.74
N GLY A 13 8.98 9.03 2.58
CA GLY A 13 8.32 8.71 1.34
C GLY A 13 6.84 9.06 1.44
N ARG A 14 6.24 9.34 0.29
CA ARG A 14 4.80 9.55 0.17
C ARG A 14 4.29 8.77 -1.03
N ASP A 15 3.37 7.86 -0.77
CA ASP A 15 2.71 7.12 -1.84
C ASP A 15 1.75 8.04 -2.58
N ASN A 16 1.94 8.15 -3.89
CA ASN A 16 0.93 8.69 -4.78
C ASN A 16 -0.08 7.60 -5.05
N LYS A 17 -1.37 7.87 -4.81
CA LYS A 17 -2.43 6.89 -5.09
C LYS A 17 -2.38 6.54 -6.59
N PRO A 18 -2.25 5.26 -6.94
CA PRO A 18 -2.30 4.85 -8.34
C PRO A 18 -3.67 5.14 -8.94
N ASN A 19 -3.68 5.59 -10.19
CA ASN A 19 -4.90 5.87 -10.93
C ASN A 19 -5.32 4.63 -11.70
N TYR A 20 -6.40 3.99 -11.24
CA TYR A 20 -6.98 2.84 -11.88
C TYR A 20 -8.19 3.24 -12.72
N LYS A 21 -8.41 2.53 -13.82
CA LYS A 21 -9.64 2.65 -14.60
C LYS A 21 -10.61 1.55 -14.18
N CYS A 22 -11.89 1.88 -14.15
CA CYS A 22 -12.95 0.91 -13.92
C CYS A 22 -12.99 -0.08 -15.08
N VAL A 23 -13.03 -1.37 -14.74
CA VAL A 23 -13.09 -2.45 -15.72
C VAL A 23 -14.31 -2.43 -16.63
N ASN A 24 -15.40 -1.75 -16.23
CA ASN A 24 -16.65 -1.72 -16.97
C ASN A 24 -16.87 -0.47 -17.82
N CYS A 25 -16.26 0.67 -17.50
CA CYS A 25 -16.65 1.95 -18.11
C CYS A 25 -15.53 3.00 -18.24
N ASP A 26 -14.25 2.62 -18.07
CA ASP A 26 -13.06 3.48 -18.18
C ASP A 26 -12.97 4.67 -17.18
N ASN A 27 -14.05 4.98 -16.46
CA ASN A 27 -14.04 6.01 -15.40
C ASN A 27 -13.03 5.67 -14.29
N PRO A 28 -12.52 6.67 -13.54
CA PRO A 28 -11.62 6.41 -12.43
C PRO A 28 -12.22 5.41 -11.43
N ALA A 29 -11.45 4.36 -11.13
CA ALA A 29 -11.83 3.37 -10.15
C ALA A 29 -11.41 3.82 -8.75
N GLU A 30 -12.29 3.57 -7.79
CA GLU A 30 -12.09 3.93 -6.39
C GLU A 30 -12.18 2.71 -5.47
N TYR A 31 -12.77 1.63 -5.96
CA TYR A 31 -13.09 0.43 -5.22
C TYR A 31 -12.45 -0.80 -5.85
N ILE A 32 -12.22 -1.80 -5.02
CA ILE A 32 -11.75 -3.12 -5.37
C ILE A 32 -12.79 -4.14 -4.92
N CYS A 33 -13.06 -5.17 -5.74
CA CYS A 33 -13.75 -6.37 -5.30
C CYS A 33 -12.72 -7.46 -4.97
N TYR A 34 -12.76 -7.98 -3.74
CA TYR A 34 -11.79 -8.95 -3.24
C TYR A 34 -11.99 -10.34 -3.85
N GLU A 35 -13.24 -10.76 -4.10
CA GLU A 35 -13.57 -12.00 -4.80
C GLU A 35 -12.97 -11.98 -6.22
N CYS A 36 -13.27 -10.93 -6.99
CA CYS A 36 -12.73 -10.72 -8.33
C CYS A 36 -11.20 -10.65 -8.34
N LEU A 37 -10.58 -10.00 -7.35
CA LEU A 37 -9.12 -9.97 -7.24
C LEU A 37 -8.56 -11.38 -7.02
N GLY A 38 -9.19 -12.18 -6.16
CA GLY A 38 -8.79 -13.56 -5.91
C GLY A 38 -8.90 -14.45 -7.14
N GLU A 39 -9.94 -14.27 -7.95
CA GLU A 39 -10.17 -15.03 -9.18
C GLU A 39 -9.26 -14.63 -10.34
N MET A 40 -9.08 -13.32 -10.56
CA MET A 40 -8.34 -12.81 -11.72
C MET A 40 -6.84 -12.62 -11.44
N GLY A 41 -6.45 -12.49 -10.18
CA GLY A 41 -5.05 -12.38 -9.76
C GLY A 41 -4.43 -10.99 -9.95
N GLU A 42 -5.06 -10.10 -10.71
CA GLU A 42 -4.56 -8.75 -11.00
C GLU A 42 -5.50 -7.65 -10.51
N LEU A 43 -4.91 -6.63 -9.87
CA LEU A 43 -5.68 -5.51 -9.31
C LEU A 43 -6.40 -4.70 -10.38
N THR A 44 -5.82 -4.55 -11.58
CA THR A 44 -6.43 -3.80 -12.68
C THR A 44 -7.71 -4.43 -13.20
N ASP A 45 -7.90 -5.73 -12.97
CA ASP A 45 -9.05 -6.47 -13.45
C ASP A 45 -10.19 -6.52 -12.41
N ALA A 46 -9.92 -6.15 -11.16
CA ALA A 46 -10.86 -6.24 -10.04
C ALA A 46 -11.31 -4.88 -9.49
N VAL A 47 -11.11 -3.79 -10.23
CA VAL A 47 -11.34 -2.42 -9.75
C VAL A 47 -12.50 -1.72 -10.45
N TYR A 48 -13.32 -1.04 -9.66
CA TYR A 48 -14.58 -0.47 -10.08
C TYR A 48 -14.72 1.00 -9.67
N CYS A 49 -15.39 1.79 -10.52
CA CYS A 49 -15.97 3.05 -10.09
C CYS A 49 -17.20 2.75 -9.21
N ARG A 50 -17.65 3.74 -8.43
CA ARG A 50 -18.78 3.56 -7.52
C ARG A 50 -20.04 3.02 -8.21
N GLU A 51 -20.38 3.58 -9.37
CA GLU A 51 -21.63 3.24 -10.07
C GLU A 51 -21.64 1.81 -10.61
N CYS A 52 -20.49 1.33 -11.08
CA CYS A 52 -20.34 -0.04 -11.56
C CYS A 52 -20.25 -1.03 -10.41
N LEU A 53 -19.60 -0.66 -9.28
CA LEU A 53 -19.58 -1.52 -8.11
C LEU A 53 -20.99 -1.72 -7.54
N MET A 54 -21.81 -0.68 -7.41
CA MET A 54 -23.16 -0.79 -6.85
C MET A 54 -24.12 -1.72 -7.63
N LYS A 55 -23.74 -2.11 -8.86
CA LYS A 55 -24.49 -3.05 -9.70
C LYS A 55 -23.80 -4.42 -9.82
N HIS A 56 -22.65 -4.58 -9.15
CA HIS A 56 -21.85 -5.79 -9.15
C HIS A 56 -22.31 -6.73 -8.04
N ASP A 57 -22.30 -8.03 -8.30
CA ASP A 57 -22.89 -9.04 -7.41
C ASP A 57 -22.22 -9.08 -6.01
N HIS A 58 -20.94 -8.72 -5.91
CA HIS A 58 -20.18 -8.73 -4.65
C HIS A 58 -20.11 -7.36 -3.95
N ALA A 59 -20.93 -6.38 -4.34
CA ALA A 59 -20.81 -4.99 -3.87
C ALA A 59 -20.88 -4.82 -2.34
N ASP A 60 -21.74 -5.61 -1.67
CA ASP A 60 -22.06 -5.44 -0.26
C ASP A 60 -21.21 -6.34 0.67
N ASP A 61 -20.71 -7.46 0.15
CA ASP A 61 -20.06 -8.50 0.96
C ASP A 61 -18.54 -8.49 0.84
N ASP A 62 -18.01 -8.26 -0.37
CA ASP A 62 -16.58 -8.45 -0.66
C ASP A 62 -15.99 -7.35 -1.55
N ALA A 63 -16.29 -6.10 -1.19
CA ALA A 63 -15.69 -4.93 -1.82
C ALA A 63 -15.26 -3.86 -0.82
N GLY A 64 -14.27 -3.05 -1.22
CA GLY A 64 -13.71 -1.99 -0.38
C GLY A 64 -13.02 -0.89 -1.19
N PHE A 65 -12.59 0.18 -0.54
CA PHE A 65 -11.80 1.22 -1.20
C PHE A 65 -10.42 0.70 -1.58
N ILE A 66 -9.91 1.11 -2.74
CA ILE A 66 -8.52 0.86 -3.15
C ILE A 66 -7.60 1.59 -2.15
N PRO A 67 -6.79 0.87 -1.35
CA PRO A 67 -5.96 1.48 -0.33
C PRO A 67 -4.79 2.25 -0.98
N ASN A 68 -4.40 3.37 -0.40
CA ASN A 68 -3.13 4.03 -0.76
C ASN A 68 -1.96 3.32 -0.06
N SER A 69 -1.75 2.06 -0.44
CA SER A 69 -0.77 1.16 0.15
C SER A 69 0.31 0.83 -0.89
N PRO A 70 1.58 0.67 -0.50
CA PRO A 70 2.62 0.20 -1.41
C PRO A 70 2.31 -1.15 -2.07
N ARG A 71 1.41 -1.96 -1.48
CA ARG A 71 0.98 -3.24 -2.08
C ARG A 71 -0.06 -3.08 -3.19
N ALA A 72 -0.70 -1.92 -3.27
CA ALA A 72 -1.63 -1.56 -4.34
C ALA A 72 -0.94 -0.65 -5.37
N GLY A 73 0.39 -0.57 -5.40
CA GLY A 73 1.13 0.39 -6.22
C GLY A 73 2.64 0.28 -6.04
N VAL A 74 3.33 1.41 -6.11
CA VAL A 74 4.77 1.50 -5.84
C VAL A 74 4.98 2.20 -4.51
N CYS A 75 5.86 1.67 -3.66
CA CYS A 75 6.31 2.35 -2.46
C CYS A 75 6.97 3.69 -2.85
N GLY A 76 6.46 4.80 -2.33
CA GLY A 76 6.96 6.14 -2.55
C GLY A 76 8.29 6.44 -1.86
N TYR A 77 8.89 5.46 -1.17
CA TYR A 77 10.26 5.54 -0.69
C TYR A 77 11.24 5.29 -1.84
N THR A 78 11.98 6.32 -2.23
CA THR A 78 12.95 6.26 -3.33
C THR A 78 14.40 6.08 -2.87
N GLY A 79 14.62 5.82 -1.57
CA GLY A 79 15.95 5.91 -0.96
C GLY A 79 16.32 7.35 -0.60
N ASP A 80 17.07 7.53 0.49
CA ASP A 80 17.71 8.79 0.85
C ASP A 80 19.17 8.50 1.24
N GLU A 81 20.11 9.09 0.49
CA GLU A 81 21.55 8.80 0.62
C GLU A 81 22.09 9.12 2.04
N LYS A 82 21.52 10.11 2.73
CA LYS A 82 21.90 10.46 4.10
C LYS A 82 21.34 9.44 5.08
N MET A 83 20.10 9.00 4.91
CA MET A 83 19.45 7.96 5.72
C MET A 83 20.08 6.59 5.53
N GLU A 84 20.53 6.24 4.32
CA GLU A 84 21.28 5.01 4.05
C GLU A 84 22.62 4.99 4.78
N LYS A 85 23.31 6.13 4.85
CA LYS A 85 24.54 6.32 5.64
C LYS A 85 24.31 6.23 7.14
N LEU A 86 23.09 6.53 7.63
CA LEU A 86 22.74 6.42 9.05
C LEU A 86 22.60 4.97 9.54
N LYS A 87 22.69 3.95 8.66
CA LYS A 87 22.67 2.51 9.01
C LYS A 87 21.59 2.17 10.05
N ILE A 88 20.35 2.61 9.80
CA ILE A 88 19.28 2.63 10.80
C ILE A 88 18.63 1.25 11.05
N TRP A 89 19.00 0.23 10.28
CA TRP A 89 18.46 -1.13 10.35
C TRP A 89 19.60 -2.17 10.40
N PRO A 90 19.50 -3.26 11.18
CA PRO A 90 20.67 -4.05 11.53
C PRO A 90 21.19 -4.82 10.31
N ILE A 91 22.38 -4.44 9.85
CA ILE A 91 23.23 -5.24 8.96
C ILE A 91 24.24 -6.01 9.83
N GLU A 92 23.74 -6.66 10.89
CA GLU A 92 24.43 -7.83 11.44
C GLU A 92 23.45 -8.98 11.24
N SER A 93 23.66 -9.74 10.16
CA SER A 93 22.82 -10.83 9.65
C SER A 93 22.46 -11.92 10.66
N ASN A 94 22.95 -11.87 11.91
CA ASN A 94 22.80 -12.90 12.93
C ASN A 94 22.22 -12.42 14.27
N LYS A 95 21.76 -11.18 14.40
CA LYS A 95 21.08 -10.72 15.63
C LYS A 95 19.62 -10.39 15.34
N SER A 96 18.74 -11.38 15.49
CA SER A 96 17.31 -11.11 15.57
C SER A 96 17.06 -10.19 16.76
N LEU A 97 16.49 -9.01 16.53
CA LEU A 97 15.88 -8.20 17.59
C LEU A 97 14.62 -8.92 18.07
N ARG A 98 14.78 -10.03 18.80
CA ARG A 98 13.71 -10.54 19.65
C ARG A 98 13.51 -9.47 20.71
N ILE A 99 12.40 -8.74 20.59
CA ILE A 99 11.86 -7.92 21.66
C ILE A 99 11.71 -8.87 22.85
N SER A 100 12.60 -8.76 23.83
CA SER A 100 12.42 -9.43 25.11
C SER A 100 11.08 -8.96 25.67
N LYS A 101 10.16 -9.90 25.87
CA LYS A 101 8.86 -9.68 26.52
C LYS A 101 9.06 -8.96 27.87
N PRO A 102 8.06 -8.18 28.33
CA PRO A 102 8.18 -7.33 29.51
C PRO A 102 8.45 -8.11 30.79
#